data_AF-A0A3D9CHR1-F1
#
_entry.id   AF-A0A3D9CHR1-F1
#
_cell.length_a   1.000
_cell.length_b   1.000
_cell.length_c   1.000
_cell.angle_alpha   90.00
_cell.angle_beta   90.00
_cell.angle_gamma   90.00
#
_symmetry.space_group_name_H-M   'P 1'
#
loop_
_entity.id
_entity.type
_entity.pdbx_description
1 polymer ?
#
loop_
_entity_poly.entity_id
_entity_poly.type
_entity_poly.pdbx_seq_one_letter_code
_entity_poly.pdbx_strand_id
1 'polypeptide(L)'
;MGSGKTHIISRIADLMPQEDVLRFTRITESSLYNWGEFDLFQKIIIIEDLDGLKEDALYALREFISNQVLRSSVTIKDKKENNKSSHKIVKGQFSSLSATTKGETYEDNMSRSFLLAVDESKEQTQRIIEYQNRRNAGEIDRNEQEKAIGFVQKEIFSALFI
;
A
#
# COMPACT_ATOMS: atom_id res chain seq x y z
N MET A 1 17.76 8.82 -8.93
CA MET A 1 18.19 7.53 -8.37
C MET A 1 16.94 6.77 -7.95
N GLY A 2 16.66 5.60 -8.53
CA GLY A 2 15.53 4.77 -8.11
C GLY A 2 15.83 4.17 -6.74
N SER A 3 15.18 4.65 -5.69
CA SER A 3 15.65 4.62 -4.30
C SER A 3 15.59 3.27 -3.58
N GLY A 4 15.46 2.14 -4.29
CA GLY A 4 15.28 0.80 -3.72
C GLY A 4 13.93 0.59 -3.01
N LYS A 5 13.34 1.64 -2.43
CA LYS A 5 12.04 1.66 -1.73
C LYS A 5 10.90 1.17 -2.61
N THR A 6 10.76 1.74 -3.81
CA THR A 6 9.74 1.30 -4.79
C THR A 6 9.93 -0.15 -5.22
N HIS A 7 11.18 -0.61 -5.31
CA HIS A 7 11.49 -2.01 -5.65
C HIS A 7 11.05 -2.96 -4.53
N ILE A 8 11.31 -2.62 -3.27
CA ILE A 8 10.88 -3.40 -2.10
C ILE A 8 9.36 -3.47 -2.02
N ILE A 9 8.66 -2.33 -2.13
CA ILE A 9 7.19 -2.29 -2.11
C ILE A 9 6.61 -3.16 -3.23
N SER A 10 7.18 -3.07 -4.44
CA SER A 10 6.74 -3.91 -5.55
C SER A 10 6.94 -5.39 -5.28
N ARG A 11 8.08 -5.78 -4.69
CA ARG A 11 8.33 -7.18 -4.31
C ARG A 11 7.39 -7.68 -3.24
N ILE A 12 7.08 -6.87 -2.24
CA ILE A 12 6.10 -7.23 -1.21
C ILE A 12 4.74 -7.46 -1.84
N ALA A 13 4.31 -6.57 -2.75
CA ALA A 13 3.06 -6.72 -3.48
C ALA A 13 3.00 -8.01 -4.31
N ASP A 14 4.09 -8.39 -4.97
CA ASP A 14 4.19 -9.61 -5.78
C ASP A 14 4.03 -10.89 -4.91
N LEU A 15 4.28 -10.80 -3.60
CA LEU A 15 4.11 -11.89 -2.64
C LEU A 15 2.68 -11.99 -2.07
N MET A 16 1.81 -11.03 -2.38
CA MET A 16 0.43 -11.02 -1.90
C MET A 16 -0.51 -11.65 -2.95
N PRO A 17 -1.69 -12.16 -2.55
CA PRO A 17 -2.74 -12.53 -3.49
C PRO A 17 -3.15 -11.30 -4.33
N GLN A 18 -3.04 -11.40 -5.65
CA GLN A 18 -3.17 -10.22 -6.51
C GLN A 18 -4.60 -9.67 -6.54
N GLU A 19 -5.60 -10.52 -6.30
CA GLU A 19 -7.00 -10.15 -6.12
C GLU A 19 -7.24 -9.24 -4.90
N ASP A 20 -6.33 -9.24 -3.94
CA ASP A 20 -6.43 -8.46 -2.70
C ASP A 20 -5.57 -7.19 -2.72
N VAL A 21 -4.70 -7.04 -3.72
CA VAL A 21 -3.82 -5.88 -3.86
C VAL A 21 -4.46 -4.82 -4.75
N LEU A 22 -4.59 -3.61 -4.20
CA LEU A 22 -5.01 -2.40 -4.90
C LEU A 22 -3.83 -1.44 -4.98
N ARG A 23 -3.23 -1.31 -6.16
CA ARG A 23 -2.03 -0.50 -6.38
C ARG A 23 -2.35 0.80 -7.10
N PHE A 24 -1.92 1.91 -6.52
CA PHE A 24 -2.18 3.26 -7.02
C PHE A 24 -0.88 4.07 -7.15
N THR A 25 -0.70 4.70 -8.30
CA THR A 25 0.30 5.77 -8.50
C THR A 25 -0.27 7.13 -8.14
N ARG A 26 -1.60 7.26 -8.14
CA ARG A 26 -2.32 8.47 -7.79
C ARG A 26 -3.69 8.15 -7.23
N ILE A 27 -4.12 8.90 -6.23
CA ILE A 27 -5.45 8.84 -5.66
C ILE A 27 -6.00 10.26 -5.51
N THR A 28 -7.31 10.42 -5.66
CA THR A 28 -8.00 11.70 -5.40
C THR A 28 -8.81 11.60 -4.13
N GLU A 29 -8.99 12.72 -3.43
CA GLU A 29 -9.89 12.80 -2.28
C GLU A 29 -11.26 12.19 -2.60
N SER A 30 -11.88 12.63 -3.71
CA SER A 30 -13.19 12.14 -4.14
C SER A 30 -13.23 10.63 -4.35
N SER A 31 -12.16 10.01 -4.85
CA SER A 31 -12.13 8.56 -5.05
C SER A 31 -12.21 7.79 -3.73
N LEU A 32 -11.60 8.28 -2.66
CA LEU A 32 -11.63 7.66 -1.33
C LEU A 32 -13.04 7.57 -0.76
N TYR A 33 -13.85 8.62 -0.95
CA TYR A 33 -15.25 8.63 -0.52
C TYR A 33 -16.17 7.83 -1.44
N ASN A 34 -15.67 7.36 -2.59
CA ASN A 34 -16.50 6.79 -3.64
C ASN A 34 -16.49 5.27 -3.77
N TRP A 35 -15.68 4.57 -2.98
CA TRP A 35 -15.76 3.13 -2.84
C TRP A 35 -17.12 2.69 -2.26
N GLY A 36 -17.51 1.45 -2.55
CA GLY A 36 -18.58 0.76 -1.84
C GLY A 36 -18.22 0.54 -0.38
N GLU A 37 -19.24 0.29 0.45
CA GLU A 37 -19.07 0.22 1.91
C GLU A 37 -18.04 -0.82 2.34
N PHE A 38 -17.93 -1.93 1.61
CA PHE A 38 -17.07 -3.08 1.95
C PHE A 38 -16.02 -3.39 0.88
N ASP A 39 -15.84 -2.55 -0.12
CA ASP A 39 -14.95 -2.85 -1.26
C ASP A 39 -13.47 -3.01 -0.84
N LEU A 40 -13.10 -2.43 0.31
CA LEU A 40 -11.74 -2.46 0.84
C LEU A 40 -11.53 -3.53 1.90
N PHE A 41 -12.53 -4.38 2.16
CA PHE A 41 -12.44 -5.47 3.13
C PHE A 41 -11.34 -6.47 2.71
N GLN A 42 -10.41 -6.74 3.64
CA GLN A 42 -9.26 -7.64 3.43
C GLN A 42 -8.37 -7.23 2.25
N LYS A 43 -8.38 -5.95 1.87
CA LYS A 43 -7.53 -5.42 0.80
C LYS A 43 -6.21 -4.86 1.33
N ILE A 44 -5.22 -4.85 0.45
CA ILE A 44 -3.92 -4.21 0.65
C ILE A 44 -3.84 -3.05 -0.33
N ILE A 45 -3.83 -1.83 0.19
CA ILE A 45 -3.69 -0.61 -0.60
C ILE A 45 -2.21 -0.24 -0.70
N ILE A 46 -1.70 -0.15 -1.91
CA ILE A 46 -0.32 0.25 -2.18
C ILE A 46 -0.32 1.61 -2.86
N ILE A 47 0.38 2.58 -2.26
CA ILE A 47 0.56 3.91 -2.82
C ILE A 47 2.03 4.08 -3.18
N GLU A 48 2.34 4.03 -4.48
CA GLU A 48 3.73 3.98 -4.93
C GLU A 48 4.53 5.25 -4.62
N ASP A 49 3.88 6.41 -4.66
CA ASP A 49 4.46 7.71 -4.33
C ASP A 49 3.46 8.55 -3.53
N LEU A 50 3.70 8.64 -2.22
CA LEU A 50 2.91 9.45 -1.32
C LEU A 50 3.15 10.95 -1.54
N ASP A 51 4.36 11.33 -1.99
CA ASP A 51 4.76 12.73 -2.15
C ASP A 51 4.11 13.38 -3.38
N GLY A 52 3.71 12.56 -4.36
CA GLY A 52 2.98 12.98 -5.55
C GLY A 52 1.48 13.19 -5.33
N LEU A 53 0.94 12.86 -4.15
CA LEU A 53 -0.46 13.08 -3.84
C LEU A 53 -0.75 14.54 -3.49
N LYS A 54 -1.97 14.97 -3.80
CA LYS A 54 -2.46 16.28 -3.37
C LYS A 54 -2.75 16.28 -1.86
N GLU A 55 -2.67 17.45 -1.24
CA GLU A 55 -2.81 17.62 0.21
C GLU A 55 -4.21 17.20 0.74
N ASP A 56 -5.27 17.48 -0.03
CA ASP A 56 -6.64 17.05 0.24
C ASP A 56 -6.77 15.52 0.30
N ALA A 57 -6.20 14.83 -0.68
CA ALA A 57 -6.17 13.37 -0.75
C ALA A 57 -5.33 12.77 0.39
N LEU A 58 -4.19 13.39 0.73
CA LEU A 58 -3.36 12.98 1.88
C LEU A 58 -4.10 13.13 3.20
N TYR A 59 -4.85 14.22 3.38
CA TYR A 59 -5.66 14.43 4.57
C TYR A 59 -6.76 13.37 4.71
N ALA A 60 -7.54 13.15 3.66
CA ALA A 60 -8.59 12.13 3.64
C ALA A 60 -8.02 10.71 3.87
N LEU A 61 -6.86 10.40 3.29
CA LEU A 61 -6.18 9.12 3.51
C LEU A 61 -5.74 8.94 4.97
N ARG A 62 -5.18 9.99 5.59
CA ARG A 62 -4.78 9.97 7.01
C ARG A 62 -5.98 9.77 7.93
N GLU A 63 -7.07 10.47 7.65
CA GLU A 63 -8.34 10.28 8.36
C GLU A 63 -8.81 8.83 8.22
N PHE A 64 -8.75 8.28 7.00
CA PHE A 64 -9.22 6.93 6.73
C PHE A 64 -8.44 5.86 7.47
N ILE A 65 -7.10 5.96 7.45
CA ILE A 65 -6.20 5.07 8.20
C ILE A 65 -6.49 5.15 9.70
N SER A 66 -6.73 6.36 10.22
CA SER A 66 -6.91 6.59 11.66
C SER A 66 -8.29 6.13 12.16
N ASN A 67 -9.34 6.47 11.42
CA ASN A 67 -10.73 6.27 11.84
C ASN A 67 -11.32 4.96 11.34
N GLN A 68 -10.68 4.31 10.36
CA GLN A 68 -11.15 3.07 9.73
C GLN A 68 -12.54 3.23 9.09
N VAL A 69 -12.99 4.46 8.86
CA VAL A 69 -14.27 4.78 8.21
C VAL A 69 -14.22 6.19 7.63
N LEU A 70 -14.72 6.35 6.40
CA LEU A 70 -15.02 7.65 5.81
C LEU A 70 -16.53 7.81 5.66
N ARG A 71 -17.03 9.00 5.97
CA ARG A 71 -18.45 9.34 5.87
C ARG A 71 -18.59 10.64 5.08
N SER A 72 -19.43 10.62 4.05
CA SER A 72 -19.75 11.82 3.28
C SER A 72 -21.25 11.96 3.04
N SER A 73 -21.70 13.20 2.85
CA SER A 73 -23.08 13.50 2.43
C SER A 73 -23.09 13.67 0.92
N VAL A 74 -23.97 12.94 0.24
CA VAL A 74 -24.11 12.97 -1.22
C VAL A 74 -25.57 13.24 -1.59
N THR A 75 -25.77 13.83 -2.76
CA THR A 75 -27.12 14.05 -3.31
C THR A 75 -27.42 12.95 -4.32
N ILE A 76 -28.51 12.23 -4.11
CA ILE A 76 -29.00 11.19 -5.04
C ILE A 76 -30.30 11.68 -5.64
N LYS A 77 -30.46 11.53 -6.96
CA LYS A 77 -31.74 11.75 -7.63
C LYS A 77 -32.63 10.53 -7.45
N ASP A 78 -33.83 10.72 -6.91
CA ASP A 78 -34.85 9.67 -6.85
C ASP A 78 -35.48 9.45 -8.25
N LYS A 79 -36.25 8.37 -8.43
CA LYS A 79 -36.99 8.03 -9.66
C LYS A 79 -37.94 9.13 -10.16
N LYS A 80 -38.20 10.14 -9.32
CA LYS A 80 -39.02 11.32 -9.61
C LYS A 80 -38.20 12.59 -9.86
N GLU A 81 -36.91 12.47 -10.16
CA GLU A 81 -35.93 13.57 -10.38
C GLU A 81 -35.72 14.54 -9.20
N ASN A 82 -36.28 14.26 -8.03
CA ASN A 82 -36.04 15.06 -6.84
C ASN A 82 -34.68 14.74 -6.22
N ASN A 83 -33.99 15.79 -5.77
CA ASN A 83 -32.73 15.66 -5.03
C ASN A 83 -33.03 15.21 -3.59
N LYS A 84 -32.45 14.08 -3.18
CA LYS A 84 -32.48 13.59 -1.81
C LYS A 84 -31.07 13.52 -1.23
N SER A 85 -30.89 14.08 -0.03
CA SER A 85 -29.63 13.90 0.71
C SER A 85 -29.52 12.45 1.19
N SER A 86 -28.35 11.86 0.99
CA SER A 86 -27.99 10.52 1.45
C SER A 86 -26.60 10.55 2.05
N HIS A 87 -26.27 9.53 2.85
CA HIS A 87 -24.92 9.34 3.36
C HIS A 87 -24.23 8.23 2.59
N LYS A 88 -22.94 8.40 2.33
CA LYS A 88 -22.06 7.36 1.84
C LYS A 88 -21.05 7.03 2.93
N ILE A 89 -20.87 5.73 3.16
CA ILE A 89 -19.97 5.19 4.17
C ILE A 89 -18.99 4.26 3.45
N VAL A 90 -17.71 4.42 3.74
CA VAL A 90 -16.65 3.52 3.27
C VAL A 90 -15.94 2.98 4.50
N LYS A 91 -15.89 1.66 4.68
CA LYS A 91 -15.18 1.02 5.80
C LYS A 91 -13.72 0.75 5.42
N GLY A 92 -12.84 1.04 6.36
CA GLY A 92 -11.39 1.05 6.18
C GLY A 92 -10.69 -0.22 6.61
N GLN A 93 -11.30 -1.39 6.41
CA GLN A 93 -10.72 -2.67 6.81
C GLN A 93 -9.66 -3.16 5.81
N PHE A 94 -8.56 -2.40 5.70
CA PHE A 94 -7.45 -2.65 4.78
C PHE A 94 -6.09 -2.45 5.46
N SER A 95 -5.05 -3.06 4.89
CA SER A 95 -3.65 -2.72 5.19
C SER A 95 -3.11 -1.77 4.13
N SER A 96 -2.15 -0.90 4.46
CA SER A 96 -1.54 0.00 3.47
C SER A 96 -0.01 0.00 3.48
N LEU A 97 0.60 0.07 2.30
CA LEU A 97 2.05 0.28 2.12
C LEU A 97 2.27 1.47 1.19
N SER A 98 3.22 2.33 1.53
CA SER A 98 3.52 3.53 0.74
C SER A 98 5.01 3.85 0.71
N ALA A 99 5.48 4.45 -0.39
CA ALA A 99 6.82 5.03 -0.48
C ALA A 99 6.76 6.56 -0.31
N THR A 100 7.71 7.12 0.42
CA THR A 100 7.92 8.57 0.53
C THR A 100 9.42 8.87 0.59
N THR A 101 9.79 10.03 0.05
CA THR A 101 11.12 10.63 0.17
C THR A 101 11.19 11.66 1.30
N LYS A 102 10.04 12.02 1.89
CA LYS A 102 9.87 13.05 2.92
C LYS A 102 9.57 12.45 4.30
N GLY A 103 10.21 11.33 4.64
CA GLY A 103 9.94 10.57 5.87
C GLY A 103 10.00 11.41 7.16
N GLU A 104 10.90 12.39 7.23
CA GLU A 104 11.06 13.29 8.39
C GLU A 104 10.05 14.46 8.40
N THR A 105 9.41 14.76 7.27
CA THR A 105 8.54 15.95 7.12
C THR A 105 7.08 15.66 7.45
N TYR A 106 6.73 14.41 7.74
CA TYR A 106 5.37 13.99 8.11
C TYR A 106 5.36 13.41 9.54
N GLU A 107 5.64 14.25 10.53
CA GLU A 107 5.52 13.92 11.96
C GLU A 107 4.14 13.32 12.31
N ASP A 108 3.08 13.82 11.67
CA ASP A 108 1.73 13.29 11.83
C ASP A 108 1.56 11.84 11.35
N ASN A 109 2.38 11.36 10.40
CA ASN A 109 2.28 9.97 9.92
C ASN A 109 3.04 8.99 10.81
N MET A 110 3.99 9.46 11.62
CA MET A 110 4.82 8.60 12.47
C MET A 110 4.03 7.84 13.53
N SER A 111 2.91 8.39 14.00
CA SER A 111 2.02 7.71 14.94
C SER A 111 1.02 6.76 14.28
N ARG A 112 0.91 6.79 12.95
CA ARG A 112 -0.12 6.09 12.16
C ARG A 112 0.45 4.97 11.30
N SER A 113 1.76 4.99 11.05
CA SER A 113 2.47 4.03 10.21
C SER A 113 3.85 3.71 10.77
N PHE A 114 4.32 2.49 10.52
CA PHE A 114 5.74 2.15 10.72
C PHE A 114 6.56 2.71 9.55
N LEU A 115 7.51 3.59 9.85
CA LEU A 115 8.44 4.11 8.85
C LEU A 115 9.65 3.17 8.73
N LEU A 116 9.87 2.63 7.52
CA LEU A 116 11.04 1.82 7.20
C LEU A 116 11.98 2.61 6.28
N ALA A 117 13.23 2.76 6.71
CA ALA A 117 14.29 3.32 5.88
C ALA A 117 15.08 2.19 5.18
N VAL A 118 15.52 2.46 3.95
CA VAL A 118 16.40 1.55 3.22
C VAL A 118 17.85 1.84 3.62
N ASP A 119 18.62 0.78 3.85
CA ASP A 119 20.06 0.88 4.07
C ASP A 119 20.76 1.21 2.73
N GLU A 120 21.16 2.48 2.61
CA GLU A 120 21.87 3.03 1.44
C GLU A 120 23.41 3.06 1.66
N SER A 121 23.92 2.32 2.65
CA SER A 121 25.35 2.23 2.93
C SER A 121 26.17 1.61 1.80
N LYS A 122 27.46 1.92 1.75
CA LYS A 122 28.40 1.32 0.78
C LYS A 122 28.58 -0.17 1.04
N GLU A 123 28.56 -0.56 2.30
CA GLU A 123 28.67 -1.95 2.75
C GLU A 123 27.49 -2.77 2.24
N GLN A 124 26.27 -2.23 2.35
CA GLN A 124 25.08 -2.88 1.81
C GLN A 124 25.12 -2.96 0.28
N THR A 125 25.58 -1.90 -0.38
CA THR A 125 25.79 -1.89 -1.83
C THR A 125 26.76 -3.01 -2.26
N GLN A 126 27.86 -3.17 -1.55
CA GLN A 126 28.86 -4.19 -1.82
C GLN A 126 28.28 -5.61 -1.65
N ARG A 127 27.52 -5.85 -0.57
CA ARG A 127 26.81 -7.13 -0.36
C ARG A 127 25.83 -7.46 -1.49
N ILE A 128 25.11 -6.46 -2.00
CA ILE A 128 24.19 -6.63 -3.14
C ILE A 128 24.97 -7.05 -4.40
N ILE A 129 26.09 -6.39 -4.70
CA ILE A 129 26.93 -6.71 -5.86
C ILE A 129 27.49 -8.13 -5.76
N GLU A 130 28.03 -8.50 -4.60
CA GLU A 130 28.56 -9.84 -4.35
C GLU A 130 27.49 -10.91 -4.53
N TYR A 131 26.30 -10.70 -3.98
CA TYR A 131 25.17 -11.61 -4.16
C TYR A 131 24.78 -11.76 -5.64
N GLN A 132 24.69 -10.65 -6.38
CA GLN A 132 24.35 -10.69 -7.81
C GLN A 132 25.41 -11.44 -8.63
N ASN A 133 26.69 -11.26 -8.32
CA ASN A 133 27.79 -11.97 -9.00
C ASN A 133 27.70 -13.48 -8.77
N ARG A 134 27.52 -13.91 -7.51
CA ARG A 134 27.33 -15.33 -7.16
C ARG A 134 26.11 -15.93 -7.86
N ARG A 135 25.01 -15.18 -7.94
CA ARG A 135 23.81 -15.61 -8.67
C ARG A 135 24.08 -15.81 -10.15
N ASN A 136 24.81 -14.90 -10.78
CA ASN A 136 25.14 -14.97 -12.22
C ASN A 136 26.15 -16.08 -12.52
N ALA A 137 27.03 -16.40 -11.57
CA ALA A 137 27.96 -17.53 -11.64
C ALA A 137 27.27 -18.89 -11.42
N GLY A 138 25.98 -18.92 -11.08
CA GLY A 138 25.22 -20.16 -10.82
C GLY A 138 25.44 -20.74 -9.42
N GLU A 139 26.07 -20.00 -8.51
CA GLU A 139 26.38 -20.44 -7.14
C GLU A 139 25.21 -20.33 -6.17
N ILE A 140 24.06 -19.84 -6.64
CA ILE A 140 22.85 -19.66 -5.84
C ILE A 140 21.77 -20.58 -6.37
N ASP A 141 21.29 -21.49 -5.52
CA ASP A 141 20.15 -22.35 -5.83
C ASP A 141 18.85 -21.53 -5.82
N ARG A 142 18.19 -21.49 -6.99
CA ARG A 142 16.89 -20.81 -7.13
C ARG A 142 15.77 -21.59 -6.46
N ASN A 143 15.90 -22.90 -6.32
CA ASN A 143 14.86 -23.73 -5.71
C ASN A 143 14.66 -23.38 -4.23
N GLU A 144 15.71 -22.99 -3.52
CA GLU A 144 15.57 -22.53 -2.13
C GLU A 144 14.80 -21.21 -2.05
N GLN A 145 15.01 -20.30 -3.00
CA GLN A 145 14.26 -19.04 -3.05
C GLN A 145 12.80 -19.26 -3.37
N GLU A 146 12.48 -20.13 -4.34
CA GLU A 146 11.10 -20.46 -4.70
C GLU A 146 10.36 -21.13 -3.53
N LYS A 147 11.03 -22.03 -2.80
CA LYS A 147 10.48 -22.63 -1.58
C LYS A 147 10.20 -21.57 -0.50
N ALA A 148 11.12 -20.65 -0.28
CA ALA A 148 10.94 -19.57 0.69
C ALA A 148 9.78 -18.64 0.30
N ILE A 149 9.67 -18.29 -0.98
CA ILE A 149 8.54 -17.51 -1.52
C ILE A 149 7.22 -18.24 -1.27
N GLY A 150 7.13 -19.52 -1.64
CA GLY A 150 5.92 -20.32 -1.44
C GLY A 150 5.55 -20.46 0.05
N PHE A 151 6.55 -20.59 0.94
CA PHE A 151 6.32 -20.58 2.38
C PHE A 151 5.73 -19.25 2.86
N VAL A 152 6.36 -18.12 2.51
CA VAL A 152 5.89 -16.78 2.91
C VAL A 152 4.48 -16.50 2.37
N GLN A 153 4.21 -16.83 1.11
CA GLN A 153 2.89 -16.67 0.51
C GLN A 153 1.81 -17.47 1.24
N LYS A 154 2.13 -18.71 1.65
CA LYS A 154 1.21 -19.55 2.42
C LYS A 154 0.90 -18.97 3.79
N GLU A 155 1.91 -18.46 4.50
CA GLU A 155 1.72 -17.85 5.82
C GLU A 155 0.90 -16.54 5.72
N ILE A 156 1.19 -15.70 4.72
CA ILE A 156 0.42 -14.47 4.44
C ILE A 156 -1.04 -14.81 4.15
N PHE A 157 -1.28 -15.78 3.26
CA PHE A 157 -2.63 -16.21 2.93
C PHE A 157 -3.36 -16.77 4.15
N SER A 158 -2.67 -17.45 5.07
CA SER A 158 -3.31 -17.89 6.31
C SER A 158 -3.64 -16.74 7.26
N ALA A 159 -2.85 -15.65 7.26
CA ALA A 159 -3.01 -14.53 8.19
C ALA A 159 -4.05 -13.49 7.73
N LEU A 160 -4.27 -13.32 6.42
CA LEU A 160 -5.27 -12.37 5.89
C LEU A 160 -6.73 -12.80 6.13
N PHE A 161 -6.96 -14.09 6.43
CA PHE A 161 -8.29 -14.69 6.57
C PHE A 161 -8.70 -14.97 8.04
N ILE A 162 -7.96 -14.45 9.03
CA ILE A 162 -8.28 -14.51 10.46
C ILE A 162 -8.71 -13.10 10.91
#